data_AF-A0A9R1MGM7-F1
#
_entry.id   AF-A0A9R1MGM7-F1
#
_cell.length_a   1.000
_cell.length_b   1.000
_cell.length_c   1.000
_cell.angle_alpha   90.00
_cell.angle_beta   90.00
_cell.angle_gamma   90.00
#
_symmetry.space_group_name_H-M   'P 1'
#
loop_
_entity.id
_entity.type
_entity.pdbx_description
1 polymer ?
#
loop_
_entity_poly.entity_id
_entity_poly.type
_entity_poly.pdbx_seq_one_letter_code
_entity_poly.pdbx_strand_id
1 'polypeptide(L)'
;MEAEEERAAEAQREKEAGNDAYRKQYLETAVDHYTRGTALDPRDISFLTNRAAAYLLMSKYRECVRDCEEAVERGRELRADNRLLARALSRKAAALLKLAACAADYAPAVRALQQSLAEHYSEDTRHKLDQAETARKEIEERERLDQEAADHHRQRGNELFQRKNYQEATAHYTEAIEKNPNDPRVFSNRAQCHIYLGNLPKGLEDAEKCIELDPTFLKGYVRKANVQFLMEYYESALATYIEGLKCDPNNLVVINGLRRCAAYINRSNGGDVGPDDLEDILGNVSSDNDFRNKLQKLMEEAAALKKEASDERLRRIESERMARTSEDLYLNQVQQRREAEECLSKIEQEFQQLKVRQDEVSEEFQKATEHNENLQHQLTETIRALESMRGNATSASPLSSGSVLDENRIPSYFICPIFQDVMNDPHIAADGFTYEGDFIRSWFSTGSDTSPMTNLPLEHDELIPNIALRSAIQEWLQQQNVAV
;
A
#
# COMPACT_ATOMS: atom_id res chain seq x y z
N MET A 1 0.65 2.89 40.79
CA MET A 1 1.96 3.56 40.67
C MET A 1 3.08 2.72 41.25
N GLU A 2 3.33 2.60 42.56
CA GLU A 2 4.48 1.80 43.07
C GLU A 2 4.50 0.33 42.59
N ALA A 3 3.36 -0.36 42.62
CA ALA A 3 3.26 -1.74 42.13
C ALA A 3 3.37 -1.88 40.59
N GLU A 4 3.11 -0.81 39.84
CA GLU A 4 3.29 -0.79 38.37
C GLU A 4 4.73 -0.47 38.00
N GLU A 5 5.38 0.44 38.75
CA GLU A 5 6.79 0.76 38.61
C GLU A 5 7.69 -0.43 38.98
N GLU A 6 7.33 -1.19 40.02
CA GLU A 6 8.05 -2.40 40.40
C GLU A 6 7.94 -3.49 39.31
N ARG A 7 6.74 -3.69 38.74
CA ARG A 7 6.53 -4.61 37.61
C ARG A 7 7.29 -4.18 36.36
N ALA A 8 7.32 -2.88 36.06
CA ALA A 8 8.09 -2.34 34.93
C ALA A 8 9.61 -2.52 35.13
N ALA A 9 10.10 -2.32 36.35
CA ALA A 9 11.51 -2.57 36.70
C ALA A 9 11.87 -4.06 36.59
N GLU A 10 10.97 -4.96 37.02
CA GLU A 10 11.15 -6.40 36.87
C GLU A 10 11.13 -6.83 35.39
N ALA A 11 10.20 -6.29 34.59
CA ALA A 11 10.16 -6.51 33.15
C ALA A 11 11.47 -6.09 32.46
N GLN A 12 12.03 -4.94 32.85
CA GLN A 12 13.30 -4.46 32.32
C GLN A 12 14.48 -5.38 32.68
N ARG A 13 14.52 -5.93 33.91
CA ARG A 13 15.52 -6.94 34.31
C ARG A 13 15.40 -8.21 33.47
N GLU A 14 14.17 -8.69 33.23
CA GLU A 14 13.94 -9.83 32.33
C GLU A 14 14.38 -9.52 30.90
N LYS A 15 14.20 -8.28 30.42
CA LYS A 15 14.69 -7.85 29.10
C LYS A 15 16.21 -7.95 28.99
N GLU A 16 16.92 -7.45 30.01
CA GLU A 16 18.38 -7.47 30.07
C GLU A 16 18.92 -8.89 30.17
N ALA A 17 18.35 -9.71 31.03
CA ALA A 17 18.69 -11.13 31.14
C ALA A 17 18.44 -11.89 29.83
N GLY A 18 17.31 -11.61 29.15
CA GLY A 18 17.00 -12.16 27.84
C GLY A 18 18.01 -11.73 26.76
N ASN A 19 18.39 -10.45 26.75
CA ASN A 19 19.40 -9.92 25.82
C ASN A 19 20.79 -10.54 26.05
N ASP A 20 21.17 -10.76 27.31
CA ASP A 20 22.43 -11.40 27.65
C ASP A 20 22.42 -12.89 27.28
N ALA A 21 21.31 -13.59 27.51
CA ALA A 21 21.13 -14.97 27.05
C ALA A 21 21.19 -15.05 25.52
N TYR A 22 20.55 -14.11 24.81
CA TYR A 22 20.57 -14.03 23.35
C TYR A 22 21.99 -13.81 22.81
N ARG A 23 22.77 -12.89 23.40
CA ARG A 23 24.18 -12.65 23.04
C ARG A 23 25.04 -13.88 23.26
N LYS A 24 24.76 -14.67 24.29
CA LYS A 24 25.42 -15.95 24.59
C LYS A 24 24.89 -17.13 23.77
N GLN A 25 23.95 -16.91 22.85
CA GLN A 25 23.27 -17.93 22.05
C GLN A 25 22.45 -18.97 22.86
N TYR A 26 22.09 -18.66 24.10
CA TYR A 26 21.12 -19.44 24.88
C TYR A 26 19.70 -19.04 24.48
N LEU A 27 19.29 -19.41 23.27
CA LEU A 27 18.09 -18.91 22.61
C LEU A 27 16.80 -19.31 23.33
N GLU A 28 16.70 -20.54 23.84
CA GLU A 28 15.53 -20.99 24.61
C GLU A 28 15.37 -20.19 25.90
N THR A 29 16.46 -20.01 26.65
CA THR A 29 16.47 -19.20 27.86
C THR A 29 16.11 -17.74 27.56
N ALA A 30 16.59 -17.19 26.44
CA ALA A 30 16.22 -15.85 26.00
C ALA A 30 14.72 -15.73 25.70
N VAL A 31 14.14 -16.72 25.02
CA VAL A 31 12.70 -16.80 24.75
C VAL A 31 11.88 -16.84 26.05
N ASP A 32 12.33 -17.59 27.06
CA ASP A 32 11.67 -17.66 28.36
C ASP A 32 11.69 -16.30 29.08
N HIS A 33 12.83 -15.63 29.10
CA HIS A 33 12.97 -14.28 29.66
C HIS A 33 12.07 -13.27 28.95
N TYR A 34 12.04 -13.27 27.61
CA TYR A 34 11.14 -12.38 26.87
C TYR A 34 9.66 -12.70 27.08
N THR A 35 9.31 -13.99 27.23
CA THR A 35 7.93 -14.40 27.51
C THR A 35 7.47 -13.93 28.89
N ARG A 36 8.33 -14.03 29.91
CA ARG A 36 8.07 -13.43 31.23
C ARG A 36 7.97 -11.91 31.14
N GLY A 37 8.86 -11.27 30.39
CA GLY A 37 8.84 -9.82 30.12
C GLY A 37 7.50 -9.35 29.54
N THR A 38 6.99 -10.02 28.50
CA THR A 38 5.68 -9.70 27.90
C THR A 38 4.52 -9.89 28.88
N ALA A 39 4.61 -10.83 29.81
CA ALA A 39 3.57 -11.04 30.83
C ALA A 39 3.58 -9.95 31.92
N LEU A 40 4.77 -9.43 32.26
CA LEU A 40 4.96 -8.38 33.26
C LEU A 40 4.62 -6.99 32.73
N ASP A 41 5.13 -6.64 31.54
CA ASP A 41 4.76 -5.43 30.83
C ASP A 41 4.29 -5.77 29.41
N PRO A 42 2.97 -5.99 29.26
CA PRO A 42 2.39 -6.21 27.96
C PRO A 42 2.57 -5.01 27.01
N ARG A 43 2.72 -3.77 27.50
CA ARG A 43 2.73 -2.58 26.64
C ARG A 43 4.02 -2.42 25.83
N ASP A 44 5.13 -2.96 26.31
CA ASP A 44 6.42 -2.92 25.59
C ASP A 44 6.47 -4.02 24.50
N ILE A 45 6.23 -3.63 23.25
CA ILE A 45 6.34 -4.54 22.10
C ILE A 45 7.76 -5.05 21.86
N SER A 46 8.80 -4.45 22.45
CA SER A 46 10.19 -4.83 22.23
C SER A 46 10.47 -6.28 22.65
N PHE A 47 9.77 -6.78 23.68
CA PHE A 47 9.84 -8.17 24.11
C PHE A 47 9.42 -9.14 23.00
N LEU A 48 8.28 -8.89 22.36
CA LEU A 48 7.80 -9.70 21.23
C LEU A 48 8.78 -9.64 20.06
N THR A 49 9.28 -8.45 19.73
CA THR A 49 10.24 -8.33 18.62
C THR A 49 11.55 -9.08 18.91
N ASN A 50 12.06 -9.04 20.14
CA ASN A 50 13.29 -9.73 20.53
C ASN A 50 13.11 -11.24 20.63
N ARG A 51 11.94 -11.70 21.12
CA ARG A 51 11.57 -13.12 21.10
C ARG A 51 11.47 -13.65 19.67
N ALA A 52 10.87 -12.90 18.75
CA ALA A 52 10.85 -13.23 17.34
C ALA A 52 12.27 -13.36 16.74
N ALA A 53 13.21 -12.52 17.16
CA ALA A 53 14.61 -12.63 16.75
C ALA A 53 15.26 -13.94 17.22
N ALA A 54 14.98 -14.37 18.45
CA ALA A 54 15.45 -15.65 18.96
C ALA A 54 14.83 -16.82 18.18
N TYR A 55 13.53 -16.77 17.90
CA TYR A 55 12.87 -17.78 17.07
C TYR A 55 13.42 -17.87 15.65
N LEU A 56 13.78 -16.73 15.05
CA LEU A 56 14.41 -16.71 13.72
C LEU A 56 15.75 -17.47 13.71
N LEU A 57 16.57 -17.31 14.76
CA LEU A 57 17.83 -18.05 14.91
C LEU A 57 17.62 -19.54 15.22
N MET A 58 16.52 -19.89 15.91
CA MET A 58 16.13 -21.28 16.19
C MET A 58 15.47 -21.99 15.00
N SER A 59 15.33 -21.33 13.84
CA SER A 59 14.56 -21.82 12.69
C SER A 59 13.06 -22.09 12.98
N LYS A 60 12.53 -21.51 14.06
CA LYS A 60 11.10 -21.55 14.43
C LYS A 60 10.36 -20.43 13.69
N TYR A 61 10.29 -20.54 12.37
CA TYR A 61 9.84 -19.44 11.50
C TYR A 61 8.35 -19.12 11.68
N ARG A 62 7.51 -20.11 11.97
CA ARG A 62 6.07 -19.88 12.19
C ARG A 62 5.81 -19.09 13.46
N GLU A 63 6.51 -19.44 14.53
CA GLU A 63 6.45 -18.76 15.83
C GLU A 63 7.01 -17.33 15.71
N CYS A 64 8.10 -17.14 14.96
CA CYS A 64 8.62 -15.81 14.63
C CYS A 64 7.57 -14.94 13.92
N VAL A 65 6.88 -15.48 12.90
CA VAL A 65 5.85 -14.72 12.17
C VAL A 65 4.71 -14.32 13.09
N ARG A 66 4.24 -15.23 13.95
CA ARG A 66 3.17 -14.95 14.92
C ARG A 66 3.55 -13.84 15.90
N ASP A 67 4.74 -13.92 16.50
CA ASP A 67 5.23 -12.89 17.41
C ASP A 67 5.38 -11.53 16.73
N CYS A 68 5.81 -11.50 15.47
CA CYS A 68 5.91 -10.26 14.72
C CYS A 68 4.53 -9.68 14.36
N GLU A 69 3.54 -10.52 14.06
CA GLU A 69 2.16 -10.08 13.82
C GLU A 69 1.55 -9.47 15.08
N GLU A 70 1.68 -10.15 16.22
CA GLU A 70 1.23 -9.65 17.52
C GLU A 70 1.94 -8.33 17.88
N ALA A 71 3.24 -8.23 17.62
CA ALA A 71 4.01 -7.00 17.88
C ALA A 71 3.52 -5.81 17.02
N VAL A 72 3.14 -6.06 15.76
CA VAL A 72 2.65 -5.01 14.85
C VAL A 72 1.24 -4.57 15.21
N GLU A 73 0.34 -5.52 15.45
CA GLU A 73 -1.03 -5.23 15.88
C GLU A 73 -1.02 -4.39 17.16
N ARG A 74 -0.34 -4.89 18.19
CA ARG A 74 -0.21 -4.22 19.47
C ARG A 74 0.53 -2.89 19.39
N GLY A 75 1.59 -2.83 18.59
CA GLY A 75 2.36 -1.61 18.41
C GLY A 75 1.55 -0.51 17.74
N ARG A 76 0.66 -0.85 16.81
CA ARG A 76 -0.27 0.12 16.19
C ARG A 76 -1.33 0.62 17.18
N GLU A 77 -1.89 -0.28 18.00
CA GLU A 77 -2.84 0.10 19.05
C GLU A 77 -2.22 1.06 20.06
N LEU A 78 -0.98 0.78 20.48
CA LEU A 78 -0.25 1.55 21.48
C LEU A 78 0.51 2.76 20.90
N ARG A 79 0.46 2.97 19.57
CA ARG A 79 1.24 4.00 18.85
C ARG A 79 2.73 3.95 19.21
N ALA A 80 3.29 2.74 19.19
CA ALA A 80 4.71 2.50 19.41
C ALA A 80 5.56 3.11 18.28
N ASP A 81 6.87 3.25 18.53
CA ASP A 81 7.84 3.78 17.56
C ASP A 81 7.78 3.03 16.22
N ASN A 82 7.60 3.78 15.14
CA ASN A 82 7.57 3.28 13.76
C ASN A 82 8.82 2.45 13.42
N ARG A 83 9.98 2.78 14.03
CA ARG A 83 11.20 1.99 13.84
C ARG A 83 11.11 0.58 14.45
N LEU A 84 10.42 0.43 15.58
CA LEU A 84 10.18 -0.88 16.21
C LEU A 84 9.18 -1.70 15.40
N LEU A 85 8.12 -1.06 14.88
CA LEU A 85 7.16 -1.69 13.97
C LEU A 85 7.84 -2.18 12.68
N ALA A 86 8.65 -1.33 12.04
CA ALA A 86 9.44 -1.70 10.88
C ALA A 86 10.41 -2.86 11.17
N ARG A 87 11.04 -2.87 12.34
CA ARG A 87 11.92 -3.98 12.76
C ARG A 87 11.15 -5.29 12.92
N ALA A 88 9.93 -5.26 13.48
CA ALA A 88 9.07 -6.43 13.58
C ALA A 88 8.69 -6.96 12.19
N LEU A 89 8.28 -6.07 11.27
CA LEU A 89 7.94 -6.42 9.89
C LEU A 89 9.13 -6.96 9.10
N SER A 90 10.32 -6.37 9.26
CA SER A 90 11.56 -6.87 8.64
C SER A 90 11.94 -8.27 9.13
N ARG A 91 11.73 -8.56 10.44
CA ARG A 91 11.92 -9.91 11.00
C ARG A 91 10.86 -10.90 10.50
N LYS A 92 9.59 -10.48 10.42
CA LYS A 92 8.51 -11.26 9.80
C LYS A 92 8.89 -11.64 8.37
N ALA A 93 9.33 -10.67 7.58
CA ALA A 93 9.80 -10.90 6.22
C ALA A 93 10.97 -11.88 6.15
N ALA A 94 11.97 -11.75 7.03
CA ALA A 94 13.10 -12.68 7.06
C ALA A 94 12.67 -14.14 7.33
N ALA A 95 11.73 -14.35 8.26
CA ALA A 95 11.16 -15.67 8.53
C ALA A 95 10.37 -16.19 7.32
N LEU A 96 9.55 -15.33 6.70
CA LEU A 96 8.78 -15.68 5.50
C LEU A 96 9.67 -16.00 4.31
N LEU A 97 10.79 -15.30 4.10
CA LEU A 97 11.75 -15.63 3.04
C LEU A 97 12.36 -17.02 3.24
N LYS A 98 12.63 -17.41 4.49
CA LYS A 98 13.11 -18.77 4.79
C LYS A 98 12.04 -19.83 4.52
N LEU A 99 10.77 -19.53 4.80
CA LEU A 99 9.64 -20.40 4.47
C LEU A 99 9.37 -20.44 2.95
N ALA A 100 9.51 -19.32 2.26
CA ALA A 100 9.32 -19.17 0.82
C ALA A 100 10.34 -20.00 0.01
N ALA A 101 11.57 -20.14 0.50
CA ALA A 101 12.56 -21.02 -0.12
C ALA A 101 12.10 -22.49 -0.20
N CYS A 102 11.22 -22.92 0.72
CA CYS A 102 10.66 -24.27 0.72
C CYS A 102 9.31 -24.36 -0.01
N ALA A 103 8.47 -23.34 0.12
CA ALA A 103 7.09 -23.34 -0.40
C ALA A 103 6.94 -22.66 -1.77
N ALA A 104 7.99 -22.04 -2.30
CA ALA A 104 8.01 -21.19 -3.49
C ALA A 104 7.06 -19.97 -3.43
N ASP A 105 6.45 -19.65 -2.28
CA ASP A 105 5.57 -18.50 -2.12
C ASP A 105 6.29 -17.30 -1.48
N TYR A 106 6.75 -16.37 -2.33
CA TYR A 106 7.40 -15.13 -1.90
C TYR A 106 6.40 -13.98 -1.64
N ALA A 107 5.12 -14.15 -1.98
CA ALA A 107 4.16 -13.04 -1.91
C ALA A 107 3.94 -12.49 -0.47
N PRO A 108 3.81 -13.33 0.58
CA PRO A 108 3.73 -12.85 1.96
C PRO A 108 5.00 -12.10 2.40
N ALA A 109 6.17 -12.56 1.98
CA ALA A 109 7.45 -11.92 2.31
C ALA A 109 7.57 -10.54 1.66
N VAL A 110 7.23 -10.43 0.37
CA VAL A 110 7.20 -9.15 -0.36
C VAL A 110 6.27 -8.15 0.33
N ARG A 111 5.05 -8.56 0.70
CA ARG A 111 4.12 -7.68 1.43
C ARG A 111 4.69 -7.20 2.77
N ALA A 112 5.29 -8.10 3.56
CA ALA A 112 5.90 -7.73 4.83
C ALA A 112 7.08 -6.76 4.67
N LEU A 113 7.88 -6.90 3.61
CA LEU A 113 8.99 -5.97 3.29
C LEU A 113 8.48 -4.59 2.84
N GLN A 114 7.44 -4.56 2.01
CA GLN A 114 6.78 -3.32 1.60
C GLN A 114 6.18 -2.58 2.80
N GLN A 115 5.46 -3.30 3.67
CA GLN A 115 4.94 -2.75 4.93
C GLN A 115 6.09 -2.24 5.81
N SER A 116 7.17 -3.00 5.98
CA SER A 116 8.33 -2.55 6.76
C SER A 116 8.93 -1.26 6.22
N LEU A 117 9.07 -1.13 4.91
CA LEU A 117 9.61 0.08 4.27
C LEU A 117 8.67 1.26 4.43
N ALA A 118 7.35 1.03 4.40
CA ALA A 118 6.34 2.06 4.60
C ALA A 118 6.41 2.66 6.01
N GLU A 119 6.60 1.82 7.04
CA GLU A 119 6.75 2.27 8.44
C GLU A 119 8.09 3.00 8.68
N HIS A 120 9.20 2.48 8.15
CA HIS A 120 10.51 3.12 8.26
C HIS A 120 11.44 2.70 7.12
N TYR A 121 12.03 3.68 6.43
CA TYR A 121 12.99 3.40 5.37
C TYR A 121 14.22 2.64 5.88
N SER A 122 14.60 1.56 5.22
CA SER A 122 15.83 0.84 5.49
C SER A 122 16.40 0.29 4.18
N GLU A 123 17.65 0.62 3.89
CA GLU A 123 18.34 0.16 2.69
C GLU A 123 18.44 -1.37 2.63
N ASP A 124 18.72 -2.02 3.76
CA ASP A 124 18.74 -3.49 3.88
C ASP A 124 17.37 -4.11 3.55
N THR A 125 16.28 -3.54 4.07
CA THR A 125 14.92 -4.00 3.75
C THR A 125 14.60 -3.77 2.26
N ARG A 126 15.06 -2.67 1.67
CA ARG A 126 14.88 -2.37 0.23
C ARG A 126 15.60 -3.40 -0.65
N HIS A 127 16.84 -3.75 -0.33
CA HIS A 127 17.58 -4.78 -1.05
C HIS A 127 16.91 -6.16 -0.94
N LYS A 128 16.42 -6.52 0.25
CA LYS A 128 15.66 -7.77 0.45
C LYS A 128 14.38 -7.79 -0.37
N LEU A 129 13.69 -6.66 -0.48
CA LEU A 129 12.47 -6.53 -1.29
C LEU A 129 12.76 -6.79 -2.77
N ASP A 130 13.79 -6.14 -3.31
CA ASP A 130 14.19 -6.29 -4.72
C ASP A 130 14.56 -7.75 -5.05
N GLN A 131 15.31 -8.41 -4.16
CA GLN A 131 15.63 -9.84 -4.28
C GLN A 131 14.38 -10.71 -4.24
N ALA A 132 13.45 -10.45 -3.32
CA ALA A 132 12.22 -11.22 -3.18
C ALA A 132 11.28 -11.03 -4.38
N GLU A 133 11.19 -9.81 -4.92
CA GLU A 133 10.40 -9.51 -6.13
C GLU A 133 11.00 -10.15 -7.38
N THR A 134 12.33 -10.17 -7.50
CA THR A 134 13.03 -10.84 -8.60
C THR A 134 12.78 -12.35 -8.54
N ALA A 135 12.98 -12.97 -7.38
CA ALA A 135 12.70 -14.39 -7.16
C ALA A 135 11.23 -14.73 -7.45
N ARG A 136 10.28 -13.88 -7.03
CA ARG A 136 8.86 -14.06 -7.34
C ARG A 136 8.59 -14.04 -8.84
N LYS A 137 9.13 -13.06 -9.57
CA LYS A 137 8.97 -12.95 -11.03
C LYS A 137 9.56 -14.16 -11.76
N GLU A 138 10.71 -14.67 -11.31
CA GLU A 138 11.33 -15.86 -11.90
C GLU A 138 10.47 -17.13 -11.70
N ILE A 139 9.79 -17.25 -10.55
CA ILE A 139 8.86 -18.35 -10.29
C ILE A 139 7.60 -18.22 -11.14
N GLU A 140 6.99 -17.03 -11.19
CA GLU A 140 5.82 -16.76 -12.05
C GLU A 140 6.13 -17.05 -13.53
N GLU A 141 7.31 -16.65 -14.00
CA GLU A 141 7.77 -16.94 -15.37
C GLU A 141 7.96 -18.45 -15.59
N ARG A 142 8.55 -19.15 -14.63
CA ARG A 142 8.73 -20.61 -14.71
C ARG A 142 7.39 -21.33 -14.75
N GLU A 143 6.46 -20.95 -13.88
CA GLU A 143 5.10 -21.50 -13.87
C GLU A 143 4.37 -21.23 -15.19
N ARG A 144 4.54 -20.04 -15.78
CA ARG A 144 3.98 -19.72 -17.10
C ARG A 144 4.56 -20.65 -18.18
N LEU A 145 5.89 -20.82 -18.21
CA LEU A 145 6.55 -21.68 -19.18
C LEU A 145 6.16 -23.15 -19.01
N ASP A 146 6.06 -23.64 -17.78
CA ASP A 146 5.59 -25.01 -17.50
C ASP A 146 4.12 -25.17 -17.89
N GLN A 147 3.27 -24.16 -17.68
CA GLN A 147 1.88 -24.17 -18.14
C GLN A 147 1.77 -24.22 -19.67
N GLU A 148 2.54 -23.39 -20.39
CA GLU A 148 2.57 -23.40 -21.85
C GLU A 148 3.08 -24.75 -22.39
N ALA A 149 4.12 -25.32 -21.77
CA ALA A 149 4.62 -26.65 -22.09
C ALA A 149 3.56 -27.74 -21.84
N ALA A 150 2.84 -27.67 -20.72
CA ALA A 150 1.76 -28.60 -20.40
C ALA A 150 0.64 -28.52 -21.45
N ASP A 151 0.24 -27.32 -21.86
CA ASP A 151 -0.78 -27.10 -22.88
C ASP A 151 -0.34 -27.58 -24.27
N HIS A 152 0.93 -27.37 -24.63
CA HIS A 152 1.51 -27.91 -25.85
C HIS A 152 1.46 -29.44 -25.87
N HIS A 153 1.91 -30.10 -24.80
CA HIS A 153 1.85 -31.56 -24.68
C HIS A 153 0.41 -32.10 -24.67
N ARG A 154 -0.51 -31.42 -23.98
CA ARG A 154 -1.94 -31.75 -23.98
C ARG A 154 -2.52 -31.67 -25.39
N GLN A 155 -2.20 -30.62 -26.14
CA GLN A 155 -2.69 -30.46 -27.50
C GLN A 155 -2.11 -31.54 -28.43
N ARG A 156 -0.82 -31.85 -28.30
CA ARG A 156 -0.19 -32.93 -29.06
C ARG A 156 -0.82 -34.30 -28.74
N GLY A 157 -1.10 -34.56 -27.47
CA GLY A 157 -1.84 -35.74 -27.03
C GLY A 157 -3.23 -35.82 -27.67
N ASN A 158 -3.95 -34.70 -27.76
CA ASN A 158 -5.26 -34.64 -28.42
C ASN A 158 -5.18 -34.95 -29.92
N GLU A 159 -4.17 -34.45 -30.63
CA GLU A 159 -3.96 -34.76 -32.05
C GLU A 159 -3.71 -36.25 -32.28
N LEU A 160 -2.84 -36.85 -31.44
CA LEU A 160 -2.54 -38.28 -31.51
C LEU A 160 -3.74 -39.14 -31.14
N PHE A 161 -4.54 -38.70 -30.16
CA PHE A 161 -5.79 -39.33 -29.79
C PHE A 161 -6.79 -39.35 -30.95
N GLN A 162 -6.93 -38.24 -31.70
CA GLN A 162 -7.78 -38.18 -32.89
C GLN A 162 -7.28 -39.13 -33.99
N ARG A 163 -5.96 -39.32 -34.10
CA ARG A 163 -5.33 -40.30 -35.00
C ARG A 163 -5.40 -41.75 -34.49
N LYS A 164 -6.02 -41.99 -33.34
CA LYS A 164 -6.12 -43.30 -32.65
C LYS A 164 -4.76 -43.86 -32.18
N ASN A 165 -3.73 -43.04 -32.11
CA ASN A 165 -2.42 -43.40 -31.54
C ASN A 165 -2.44 -43.24 -30.01
N TYR A 166 -3.19 -44.11 -29.32
CA TYR A 166 -3.44 -43.96 -27.88
C TYR A 166 -2.21 -44.15 -26.99
N GLN A 167 -1.23 -44.97 -27.41
CA GLN A 167 0.01 -45.19 -26.65
C GLN A 167 0.86 -43.91 -26.59
N GLU A 168 1.14 -43.30 -27.74
CA GLU A 168 1.89 -42.04 -27.82
C GLU A 168 1.12 -40.87 -27.18
N ALA A 169 -0.21 -40.84 -27.32
CA ALA A 169 -1.05 -39.83 -26.66
C ALA A 169 -0.92 -39.91 -25.13
N THR A 170 -0.87 -41.13 -24.56
CA THR A 170 -0.68 -41.34 -23.11
C THR A 170 0.67 -40.80 -22.63
N ALA A 171 1.74 -40.97 -23.42
CA ALA A 171 3.05 -40.42 -23.09
C ALA A 171 3.01 -38.88 -23.03
N HIS A 172 2.43 -38.23 -24.04
CA HIS A 172 2.29 -36.77 -24.03
C HIS A 172 1.36 -36.25 -22.93
N TYR A 173 0.29 -36.96 -22.58
CA TYR A 173 -0.51 -36.57 -21.42
C TYR A 173 0.23 -36.74 -20.10
N THR A 174 1.16 -37.68 -20.01
CA THR A 174 2.01 -37.86 -18.81
C THR A 174 3.00 -36.69 -18.67
N GLU A 175 3.68 -36.31 -19.75
CA GLU A 175 4.51 -35.10 -19.80
C GLU A 175 3.71 -33.84 -19.43
N ALA A 176 2.47 -33.72 -19.92
CA ALA A 176 1.61 -32.59 -19.56
C ALA A 176 1.24 -32.56 -18.06
N ILE A 177 1.04 -33.74 -17.43
CA ILE A 177 0.76 -33.85 -15.99
C ILE A 177 2.01 -33.53 -15.15
N GLU A 178 3.20 -33.94 -15.61
CA GLU A 178 4.45 -33.60 -14.93
C GLU A 178 4.69 -32.08 -14.89
N LYS A 179 4.23 -31.38 -15.93
CA LYS A 179 4.32 -29.92 -16.03
C LYS A 179 3.21 -29.17 -15.31
N ASN A 180 1.97 -29.64 -15.41
CA ASN A 180 0.86 -29.13 -14.63
C ASN A 180 0.04 -30.28 -14.01
N PRO A 181 0.29 -30.62 -12.73
CA PRO A 181 -0.41 -31.71 -12.05
C PRO A 181 -1.84 -31.36 -11.63
N ASN A 182 -2.26 -30.10 -11.79
CA ASN A 182 -3.55 -29.59 -11.32
C ASN A 182 -4.60 -29.44 -12.45
N ASP A 183 -4.30 -29.84 -13.69
CA ASP A 183 -5.28 -29.79 -14.78
C ASP A 183 -6.14 -31.07 -14.88
N PRO A 184 -7.42 -31.05 -14.44
CA PRO A 184 -8.30 -32.23 -14.48
C PRO A 184 -8.57 -32.72 -15.92
N ARG A 185 -8.44 -31.85 -16.93
CA ARG A 185 -8.73 -32.21 -18.34
C ARG A 185 -7.73 -33.22 -18.86
N VAL A 186 -6.46 -33.10 -18.47
CA VAL A 186 -5.39 -33.99 -18.91
C VAL A 186 -5.59 -35.40 -18.35
N PHE A 187 -5.93 -35.51 -17.06
CA PHE A 187 -6.30 -36.79 -16.43
C PHE A 187 -7.50 -37.45 -17.11
N SER A 188 -8.58 -36.70 -17.40
CA SER A 188 -9.73 -37.23 -18.14
C SER A 188 -9.36 -37.75 -19.54
N ASN A 189 -8.43 -37.08 -20.23
CA ASN A 189 -8.00 -37.49 -21.57
C ASN A 189 -7.07 -38.71 -21.52
N ARG A 190 -6.17 -38.79 -20.53
CA ARG A 190 -5.31 -39.95 -20.29
C ARG A 190 -6.12 -41.17 -19.85
N ALA A 191 -7.10 -41.00 -18.96
CA ALA A 191 -8.07 -42.03 -18.58
C ALA A 191 -8.77 -42.61 -19.81
N GLN A 192 -9.19 -41.76 -20.76
CA GLN A 192 -9.81 -42.21 -21.99
C GLN A 192 -8.85 -43.01 -22.89
N CYS A 193 -7.57 -42.63 -22.94
CA CYS A 193 -6.55 -43.43 -23.63
C CYS A 193 -6.38 -44.80 -22.98
N HIS A 194 -6.31 -44.84 -21.65
CA HIS A 194 -6.21 -46.09 -20.90
C HIS A 194 -7.41 -47.02 -21.12
N ILE A 195 -8.63 -46.47 -21.20
CA ILE A 195 -9.83 -47.21 -21.59
C ILE A 195 -9.66 -47.87 -22.97
N TYR A 196 -9.23 -47.10 -23.99
CA TYR A 196 -9.04 -47.64 -25.35
C TYR A 196 -7.89 -48.66 -25.45
N LEU A 197 -6.89 -48.55 -24.59
CA LEU A 197 -5.78 -49.49 -24.49
C LEU A 197 -6.11 -50.73 -23.65
N GLY A 198 -7.28 -50.80 -23.01
CA GLY A 198 -7.66 -51.87 -22.09
C GLY A 198 -6.99 -51.82 -20.71
N ASN A 199 -6.25 -50.74 -20.41
CA ASN A 199 -5.59 -50.53 -19.12
C ASN A 199 -6.56 -49.94 -18.08
N LEU A 200 -7.64 -50.67 -17.79
CA LEU A 200 -8.74 -50.19 -16.95
C LEU A 200 -8.33 -49.72 -15.54
N PRO A 201 -7.43 -50.40 -14.79
CA PRO A 201 -7.04 -49.94 -13.46
C PRO A 201 -6.39 -48.54 -13.45
N LYS A 202 -5.49 -48.26 -14.40
CA LYS A 202 -4.88 -46.92 -14.54
C LYS A 202 -5.89 -45.87 -14.99
N GLY A 203 -6.83 -46.26 -15.85
CA GLY A 203 -7.94 -45.39 -16.25
C GLY A 203 -8.86 -45.02 -15.10
N LEU A 204 -9.06 -45.92 -14.13
CA LEU A 204 -9.84 -45.65 -12.92
C LEU A 204 -9.11 -44.64 -12.03
N GLU A 205 -7.83 -44.85 -11.76
CA GLU A 205 -6.98 -43.96 -10.96
C GLU A 205 -6.98 -42.53 -11.53
N ASP A 206 -6.78 -42.38 -12.85
CA ASP A 206 -6.82 -41.07 -13.51
C ASP A 206 -8.20 -40.42 -13.44
N ALA A 207 -9.27 -41.21 -13.57
CA ALA A 207 -10.64 -40.68 -13.48
C ALA A 207 -10.99 -40.25 -12.05
N GLU A 208 -10.49 -40.94 -11.04
CA GLU A 208 -10.64 -40.54 -9.63
C GLU A 208 -9.85 -39.27 -9.34
N LYS A 209 -8.60 -39.19 -9.81
CA LYS A 209 -7.80 -37.97 -9.65
C LYS A 209 -8.43 -36.77 -10.33
N CYS A 210 -9.05 -36.97 -11.49
CA CYS A 210 -9.81 -35.96 -12.21
C CYS A 210 -10.96 -35.37 -11.36
N ILE A 211 -11.70 -36.22 -10.64
CA ILE A 211 -12.81 -35.82 -9.75
C ILE A 211 -12.29 -35.18 -8.46
N GLU A 212 -11.15 -35.64 -7.94
CA GLU A 212 -10.49 -35.04 -6.77
C GLU A 212 -10.04 -33.60 -7.08
N LEU A 213 -9.46 -33.37 -8.26
CA LEU A 213 -9.01 -32.05 -8.70
C LEU A 213 -10.16 -31.09 -9.01
N ASP A 214 -11.21 -31.57 -9.69
CA ASP A 214 -12.41 -30.78 -9.97
C ASP A 214 -13.69 -31.62 -9.82
N PRO A 215 -14.35 -31.55 -8.65
CA PRO A 215 -15.63 -32.23 -8.40
C PRO A 215 -16.80 -31.73 -9.26
N THR A 216 -16.64 -30.64 -10.01
CA THR A 216 -17.67 -30.13 -10.93
C THR A 216 -17.46 -30.60 -12.37
N PHE A 217 -16.32 -31.22 -12.66
CA PHE A 217 -15.96 -31.64 -14.00
C PHE A 217 -16.63 -32.97 -14.38
N LEU A 218 -17.80 -32.86 -15.02
CA LEU A 218 -18.65 -33.98 -15.42
C LEU A 218 -17.90 -35.11 -16.16
N LYS A 219 -16.92 -34.75 -17.00
CA LYS A 219 -16.15 -35.73 -17.77
C LYS A 219 -15.41 -36.71 -16.86
N GLY A 220 -14.95 -36.29 -15.68
CA GLY A 220 -14.33 -37.19 -14.68
C GLY A 220 -15.28 -38.31 -14.25
N TYR A 221 -16.51 -37.96 -13.87
CA TYR A 221 -17.55 -38.94 -13.52
C TYR A 221 -17.89 -39.86 -14.70
N VAL A 222 -17.97 -39.32 -15.92
CA VAL A 222 -18.20 -40.13 -17.12
C VAL A 222 -17.05 -41.12 -17.36
N ARG A 223 -15.79 -40.69 -17.20
CA ARG A 223 -14.63 -41.61 -17.33
C ARG A 223 -14.66 -42.69 -16.26
N LYS A 224 -14.86 -42.31 -14.98
CA LYS A 224 -14.89 -43.25 -13.86
C LYS A 224 -15.99 -44.30 -14.04
N ALA A 225 -17.21 -43.86 -14.35
CA ALA A 225 -18.33 -44.76 -14.56
C ALA A 225 -18.15 -45.65 -15.80
N ASN A 226 -17.57 -45.13 -16.89
CA ASN A 226 -17.24 -45.96 -18.05
C ASN A 226 -16.20 -47.04 -17.70
N VAL A 227 -15.17 -46.73 -16.93
CA VAL A 227 -14.16 -47.70 -16.49
C VAL A 227 -14.80 -48.77 -15.60
N GLN A 228 -15.58 -48.37 -14.60
CA GLN A 228 -16.30 -49.29 -13.71
C GLN A 228 -17.25 -50.21 -14.48
N PHE A 229 -17.96 -49.66 -15.48
CA PHE A 229 -18.83 -50.45 -16.36
C PHE A 229 -18.04 -51.48 -17.16
N LEU A 230 -16.88 -51.11 -17.71
CA LEU A 230 -15.99 -52.04 -18.45
C LEU A 230 -15.33 -53.09 -17.54
N MET A 231 -15.19 -52.80 -16.25
CA MET A 231 -14.75 -53.74 -15.22
C MET A 231 -15.89 -54.59 -14.63
N GLU A 232 -17.10 -54.47 -15.18
CA GLU A 232 -18.31 -55.17 -14.73
C GLU A 232 -18.80 -54.78 -13.33
N TYR A 233 -18.31 -53.67 -12.78
CA TYR A 233 -18.80 -53.08 -11.51
C TYR A 233 -20.03 -52.20 -11.76
N TYR A 234 -21.11 -52.81 -12.25
CA TYR A 234 -22.29 -52.08 -12.74
C TYR A 234 -23.01 -51.25 -11.66
N GLU A 235 -23.09 -51.76 -10.42
CA GLU A 235 -23.70 -51.03 -9.29
C GLU A 235 -22.89 -49.78 -8.92
N SER A 236 -21.56 -49.90 -8.92
CA SER A 236 -20.64 -48.77 -8.68
C SER A 236 -20.68 -47.76 -9.83
N ALA A 237 -20.76 -48.23 -11.07
CA ALA A 237 -20.91 -47.38 -12.25
C ALA A 237 -22.22 -46.57 -12.21
N LEU A 238 -23.32 -47.22 -11.80
CA LEU A 238 -24.63 -46.59 -11.63
C LEU A 238 -24.57 -45.48 -10.56
N ALA A 239 -23.97 -45.75 -9.39
CA ALA A 239 -23.76 -44.75 -8.35
C ALA A 239 -22.94 -43.55 -8.86
N THR A 240 -21.83 -43.80 -9.55
CA THR A 240 -20.96 -42.75 -10.10
C THR A 240 -21.69 -41.89 -11.15
N TYR A 241 -22.50 -42.49 -12.02
CA TYR A 241 -23.30 -41.70 -12.97
C TYR A 241 -24.40 -40.87 -12.27
N ILE A 242 -25.01 -41.36 -11.19
CA ILE A 242 -25.95 -40.58 -10.37
C ILE A 242 -25.24 -39.36 -9.77
N GLU A 243 -24.00 -39.51 -9.31
CA GLU A 243 -23.19 -38.38 -8.86
C GLU A 243 -22.88 -37.41 -10.00
N GLY A 244 -22.57 -37.92 -11.19
CA GLY A 244 -22.36 -37.12 -12.40
C GLY A 244 -23.60 -36.29 -12.77
N LEU A 245 -24.81 -36.84 -12.64
CA LEU A 245 -26.05 -36.09 -12.88
C LEU A 245 -26.16 -34.84 -11.99
N LYS A 246 -25.64 -34.87 -10.76
CA LYS A 246 -25.64 -33.71 -9.87
C LYS A 246 -24.81 -32.53 -10.42
N CYS A 247 -23.95 -32.76 -11.41
CA CYS A 247 -23.20 -31.72 -12.10
C CYS A 247 -23.96 -31.20 -13.33
N ASP A 248 -24.52 -32.11 -14.13
CA ASP A 248 -25.36 -31.77 -15.29
C ASP A 248 -26.56 -32.73 -15.39
N PRO A 249 -27.78 -32.29 -14.99
CA PRO A 249 -28.98 -33.12 -14.96
C PRO A 249 -29.45 -33.62 -16.32
N ASN A 250 -29.17 -32.87 -17.38
CA ASN A 250 -29.70 -33.15 -18.72
C ASN A 250 -28.65 -33.80 -19.62
N ASN A 251 -27.53 -34.25 -19.05
CA ASN A 251 -26.46 -34.81 -19.85
C ASN A 251 -26.82 -36.17 -20.46
N LEU A 252 -27.01 -36.20 -21.77
CA LEU A 252 -27.37 -37.42 -22.49
C LEU A 252 -26.36 -38.55 -22.33
N VAL A 253 -25.06 -38.26 -22.18
CA VAL A 253 -24.02 -39.29 -22.03
C VAL A 253 -24.18 -40.01 -20.69
N VAL A 254 -24.45 -39.26 -19.62
CA VAL A 254 -24.67 -39.79 -18.27
C VAL A 254 -25.99 -40.55 -18.20
N ILE A 255 -27.07 -39.98 -18.74
CA ILE A 255 -28.38 -40.64 -18.78
C ILE A 255 -28.31 -41.97 -19.55
N ASN A 256 -27.67 -41.98 -20.72
CA ASN A 256 -27.46 -43.20 -21.49
C ASN A 256 -26.52 -44.20 -20.77
N GLY A 257 -25.55 -43.71 -20.00
CA GLY A 257 -24.70 -44.51 -19.12
C GLY A 257 -25.51 -45.23 -18.03
N LEU A 258 -26.40 -44.51 -17.34
CA LEU A 258 -27.31 -45.07 -16.34
C LEU A 258 -28.23 -46.14 -16.92
N ARG A 259 -28.86 -45.84 -18.06
CA ARG A 259 -29.73 -46.79 -18.77
C ARG A 259 -28.99 -48.08 -19.11
N ARG A 260 -27.76 -47.97 -19.60
CA ARG A 260 -26.90 -49.14 -19.85
C ARG A 260 -26.60 -49.91 -18.57
N CYS A 261 -26.19 -49.26 -17.48
CA CYS A 261 -25.91 -49.96 -16.22
C CYS A 261 -27.15 -50.70 -15.69
N ALA A 262 -28.31 -50.05 -15.69
CA ALA A 262 -29.56 -50.65 -15.23
C ALA A 262 -29.97 -51.88 -16.05
N ALA A 263 -29.82 -51.83 -17.38
CA ALA A 263 -30.10 -52.96 -18.25
C ALA A 263 -29.22 -54.18 -17.95
N TYR A 264 -27.92 -53.98 -17.71
CA TYR A 264 -26.99 -55.07 -17.38
C TYR A 264 -27.26 -55.67 -15.99
N ILE A 265 -27.61 -54.85 -15.00
CA ILE A 265 -27.99 -55.34 -13.65
C ILE A 265 -29.26 -56.19 -13.74
N ASN A 266 -30.27 -55.76 -14.52
CA ASN A 266 -31.51 -56.53 -14.71
C ASN A 266 -31.28 -57.85 -15.45
N ARG A 267 -30.39 -57.86 -16.45
CA ARG A 267 -30.00 -59.10 -17.15
C ARG A 267 -29.26 -60.06 -16.22
N SER A 268 -28.37 -59.56 -15.35
CA SER A 268 -27.68 -60.37 -14.33
C SER A 268 -28.64 -61.01 -13.33
N ASN A 269 -29.78 -60.35 -13.06
CA ASN A 269 -30.83 -60.85 -12.16
C ASN A 269 -31.84 -61.80 -12.83
N GLY A 270 -31.63 -62.20 -14.10
CA GLY A 270 -32.45 -63.19 -14.79
C GLY A 270 -33.66 -62.63 -15.55
N GLY A 271 -33.72 -61.32 -15.79
CA GLY A 271 -34.71 -60.72 -16.69
C GLY A 271 -34.29 -60.89 -18.16
N ASP A 272 -35.19 -61.42 -19.00
CA ASP A 272 -34.99 -61.46 -20.45
C ASP A 272 -35.16 -60.02 -21.00
N VAL A 273 -34.25 -59.58 -21.87
CA VAL A 273 -34.28 -58.23 -22.45
C VAL A 273 -34.12 -58.37 -23.96
N GLY A 274 -35.21 -58.20 -24.69
CA GLY A 274 -35.25 -58.17 -26.15
C GLY A 274 -34.71 -56.86 -26.72
N PRO A 275 -34.35 -56.82 -28.02
CA PRO A 275 -33.93 -55.59 -28.70
C PRO A 275 -34.99 -54.46 -28.61
N ASP A 276 -36.27 -54.83 -28.62
CA ASP A 276 -37.40 -53.91 -28.47
C ASP A 276 -37.52 -53.36 -27.04
N ASP A 277 -37.11 -54.11 -26.00
CA ASP A 277 -37.10 -53.63 -24.61
C ASP A 277 -36.00 -52.58 -24.37
N LEU A 278 -34.91 -52.59 -25.14
CA LEU A 278 -33.94 -51.49 -25.11
C LEU A 278 -34.54 -50.20 -25.65
N GLU A 279 -35.38 -50.27 -26.68
CA GLU A 279 -36.07 -49.11 -27.27
C GLU A 279 -37.22 -48.65 -26.36
N ASP A 280 -37.88 -49.56 -25.66
CA ASP A 280 -38.92 -49.27 -24.66
C ASP A 280 -38.33 -48.75 -23.34
N ILE A 281 -37.11 -49.13 -22.94
CA ILE A 281 -36.34 -48.52 -21.83
C ILE A 281 -35.76 -47.16 -22.26
N LEU A 282 -35.30 -47.02 -23.51
CA LEU A 282 -34.85 -45.75 -24.08
C LEU A 282 -36.00 -44.74 -24.27
N GLY A 283 -37.21 -45.25 -24.56
CA GLY A 283 -38.47 -44.52 -24.70
C GLY A 283 -39.15 -44.21 -23.37
N ASN A 284 -39.20 -45.16 -22.42
CA ASN A 284 -39.87 -44.98 -21.14
C ASN A 284 -39.14 -44.08 -20.16
N VAL A 285 -37.82 -43.91 -20.24
CA VAL A 285 -37.16 -42.84 -19.45
C VAL A 285 -37.52 -41.45 -20.00
N SER A 286 -38.12 -41.37 -21.19
CA SER A 286 -38.69 -40.12 -21.71
C SER A 286 -40.08 -39.80 -21.12
N SER A 287 -40.83 -40.81 -20.68
CA SER A 287 -42.23 -40.73 -20.25
C SER A 287 -42.49 -41.07 -18.78
N ASP A 288 -41.50 -41.63 -18.06
CA ASP A 288 -41.65 -41.96 -16.64
C ASP A 288 -41.45 -40.72 -15.77
N ASN A 289 -42.51 -39.89 -15.78
CA ASN A 289 -42.58 -38.62 -15.08
C ASN A 289 -42.27 -38.77 -13.59
N ASP A 290 -42.52 -39.92 -12.97
CA ASP A 290 -42.39 -40.10 -11.52
C ASP A 290 -40.93 -40.30 -11.08
N PHE A 291 -40.14 -41.07 -11.84
CA PHE A 291 -38.70 -41.16 -11.62
C PHE A 291 -38.01 -39.85 -11.97
N ARG A 292 -38.40 -39.21 -13.08
CA ARG A 292 -37.88 -37.90 -13.48
C ARG A 292 -38.21 -36.83 -12.44
N ASN A 293 -39.43 -36.82 -11.87
CA ASN A 293 -39.84 -35.89 -10.81
C ASN A 293 -39.13 -36.15 -9.48
N LYS A 294 -38.94 -37.42 -9.07
CA LYS A 294 -38.16 -37.74 -7.85
C LYS A 294 -36.69 -37.37 -7.99
N LEU A 295 -36.10 -37.68 -9.13
CA LEU A 295 -34.73 -37.32 -9.44
C LEU A 295 -34.60 -35.79 -9.52
N GLN A 296 -35.50 -35.11 -10.22
CA GLN A 296 -35.52 -33.65 -10.33
C GLN A 296 -35.71 -32.96 -8.97
N LYS A 297 -36.56 -33.50 -8.10
CA LYS A 297 -36.74 -32.98 -6.74
C LYS A 297 -35.50 -33.17 -5.86
N LEU A 298 -34.88 -34.35 -5.89
CA LEU A 298 -33.60 -34.60 -5.19
C LEU A 298 -32.46 -33.76 -5.76
N MET A 299 -32.50 -33.45 -7.04
CA MET A 299 -31.53 -32.59 -7.72
C MET A 299 -31.76 -31.11 -7.44
N GLU A 300 -33.01 -30.65 -7.32
CA GLU A 300 -33.36 -29.30 -6.88
C GLU A 300 -32.96 -29.07 -5.42
N GLU A 301 -33.19 -30.05 -4.54
CA GLU A 301 -32.74 -30.00 -3.15
C GLU A 301 -31.20 -29.97 -3.05
N ALA A 302 -30.51 -30.81 -3.83
CA ALA A 302 -29.04 -30.81 -3.89
C ALA A 302 -28.47 -29.54 -4.56
N ALA A 303 -29.14 -28.98 -5.57
CA ALA A 303 -28.76 -27.74 -6.24
C ALA A 303 -29.01 -26.52 -5.35
N ALA A 304 -30.09 -26.51 -4.56
CA ALA A 304 -30.35 -25.48 -3.56
C ALA A 304 -29.26 -25.47 -2.48
N LEU A 305 -28.89 -26.64 -1.95
CA LEU A 305 -27.80 -26.77 -0.98
C LEU A 305 -26.44 -26.39 -1.58
N LYS A 306 -26.14 -26.78 -2.83
CA LYS A 306 -24.93 -26.36 -3.54
C LYS A 306 -24.92 -24.86 -3.85
N LYS A 307 -26.06 -24.28 -4.20
CA LYS A 307 -26.21 -22.84 -4.46
C LYS A 307 -26.04 -22.04 -3.17
N GLU A 308 -26.59 -22.51 -2.05
CA GLU A 308 -26.33 -21.92 -0.73
C GLU A 308 -24.84 -21.99 -0.37
N ALA A 309 -24.20 -23.14 -0.60
CA ALA A 309 -22.76 -23.29 -0.36
C ALA A 309 -21.90 -22.44 -1.33
N SER A 310 -22.32 -22.27 -2.59
CA SER A 310 -21.62 -21.42 -3.56
C SER A 310 -21.84 -19.94 -3.29
N ASP A 311 -23.05 -19.55 -2.90
CA ASP A 311 -23.40 -18.17 -2.55
C ASP A 311 -22.69 -17.78 -1.24
N GLU A 312 -22.59 -18.69 -0.28
CA GLU A 312 -21.79 -18.50 0.94
C GLU A 312 -20.29 -18.42 0.63
N ARG A 313 -19.78 -19.26 -0.29
CA ARG A 313 -18.39 -19.16 -0.78
C ARG A 313 -18.15 -17.85 -1.52
N LEU A 314 -19.11 -17.39 -2.32
CA LEU A 314 -19.04 -16.12 -3.04
C LEU A 314 -19.06 -14.95 -2.05
N ARG A 315 -19.92 -14.98 -1.03
CA ARG A 315 -19.92 -14.00 0.08
C ARG A 315 -18.58 -13.98 0.81
N ARG A 316 -17.96 -15.15 1.05
CA ARG A 316 -16.61 -15.21 1.65
C ARG A 316 -15.56 -14.58 0.74
N ILE A 317 -15.56 -14.93 -0.54
CA ILE A 317 -14.64 -14.35 -1.54
C ILE A 317 -14.85 -12.83 -1.67
N GLU A 318 -16.10 -12.36 -1.68
CA GLU A 318 -16.43 -10.95 -1.70
C GLU A 318 -15.99 -10.26 -0.40
N SER A 319 -16.17 -10.89 0.76
CA SER A 319 -15.70 -10.37 2.05
C SER A 319 -14.17 -10.30 2.12
N GLU A 320 -13.45 -11.31 1.61
CA GLU A 320 -11.99 -11.30 1.51
C GLU A 320 -11.52 -10.26 0.51
N ARG A 321 -12.22 -10.11 -0.62
CA ARG A 321 -11.91 -9.08 -1.62
C ARG A 321 -12.14 -7.69 -1.06
N MET A 322 -13.22 -7.49 -0.31
CA MET A 322 -13.50 -6.24 0.41
C MET A 322 -12.42 -5.94 1.46
N ALA A 323 -12.00 -6.95 2.23
CA ALA A 323 -10.90 -6.83 3.18
C ALA A 323 -9.56 -6.49 2.50
N ARG A 324 -9.27 -7.08 1.33
CA ARG A 324 -8.09 -6.72 0.53
C ARG A 324 -8.18 -5.29 0.00
N THR A 325 -9.34 -4.88 -0.52
CA THR A 325 -9.51 -3.51 -1.00
C THR A 325 -9.40 -2.47 0.11
N SER A 326 -9.87 -2.79 1.33
CA SER A 326 -9.70 -1.89 2.48
C SER A 326 -8.25 -1.87 2.97
N GLU A 327 -7.53 -3.00 2.91
CA GLU A 327 -6.09 -3.07 3.18
C GLU A 327 -5.28 -2.25 2.15
N ASP A 328 -5.61 -2.36 0.86
CA ASP A 328 -4.99 -1.56 -0.20
C ASP A 328 -5.26 -0.06 -0.03
N LEU A 329 -6.48 0.32 0.37
CA LEU A 329 -6.82 1.71 0.69
C LEU A 329 -6.00 2.22 1.88
N TYR A 330 -5.85 1.41 2.92
CA TYR A 330 -5.04 1.74 4.08
C TYR A 330 -3.56 1.92 3.70
N LEU A 331 -3.01 1.01 2.89
CA LEU A 331 -1.62 1.11 2.40
C LEU A 331 -1.40 2.37 1.57
N ASN A 332 -2.36 2.71 0.71
CA ASN A 332 -2.30 3.96 -0.08
C ASN A 332 -2.35 5.19 0.83
N GLN A 333 -3.18 5.17 1.88
CA GLN A 333 -3.26 6.24 2.86
C GLN A 333 -1.97 6.39 3.69
N VAL A 334 -1.31 5.27 4.02
CA VAL A 334 0.01 5.27 4.67
C VAL A 334 1.08 5.85 3.73
N GLN A 335 1.05 5.48 2.45
CA GLN A 335 1.95 6.03 1.44
C GLN A 335 1.80 7.56 1.32
N GLN A 336 0.57 8.06 1.23
CA GLN A 336 0.30 9.50 1.18
C GLN A 336 0.76 10.23 2.45
N ARG A 337 0.57 9.62 3.62
CA ARG A 337 1.08 10.18 4.88
C ARG A 337 2.59 10.29 4.88
N ARG A 338 3.27 9.26 4.39
CA ARG A 338 4.73 9.26 4.27
C ARG A 338 5.21 10.36 3.31
N GLU A 339 4.58 10.49 2.15
CA GLU A 339 4.89 11.57 1.19
C GLU A 339 4.68 12.94 1.83
N ALA A 340 3.62 13.10 2.62
CA ALA A 340 3.36 14.33 3.37
C ALA A 340 4.39 14.59 4.48
N GLU A 341 4.81 13.57 5.22
CA GLU A 341 5.86 13.66 6.26
C GLU A 341 7.23 13.99 5.66
N GLU A 342 7.58 13.40 4.51
CA GLU A 342 8.80 13.75 3.77
C GLU A 342 8.75 15.20 3.27
N CYS A 343 7.59 15.66 2.81
CA CYS A 343 7.38 17.05 2.42
C CYS A 343 7.50 18.00 3.63
N LEU A 344 6.89 17.64 4.77
CA LEU A 344 6.99 18.38 6.02
C LEU A 344 8.45 18.49 6.47
N SER A 345 9.21 17.40 6.43
CA SER A 345 10.62 17.39 6.82
C SER A 345 11.48 18.32 5.94
N LYS A 346 11.21 18.40 4.63
CA LYS A 346 11.87 19.36 3.74
C LYS A 346 11.54 20.80 4.12
N ILE A 347 10.26 21.09 4.36
CA ILE A 347 9.80 22.42 4.78
C ILE A 347 10.43 22.80 6.13
N GLU A 348 10.52 21.88 7.08
CA GLU A 348 11.17 22.11 8.36
C GLU A 348 12.67 22.42 8.20
N GLN A 349 13.37 21.72 7.32
CA GLN A 349 14.77 22.02 7.01
C GLN A 349 14.94 23.41 6.38
N GLU A 350 14.07 23.77 5.43
CA GLU A 350 14.06 25.11 4.82
C GLU A 350 13.76 26.19 5.86
N PHE A 351 12.80 25.95 6.75
CA PHE A 351 12.48 26.86 7.85
C PHE A 351 13.66 27.07 8.81
N GLN A 352 14.38 26.00 9.16
CA GLN A 352 15.60 26.12 9.97
C GLN A 352 16.69 26.94 9.25
N GLN A 353 16.87 26.74 7.94
CA GLN A 353 17.80 27.54 7.15
C GLN A 353 17.41 29.02 7.10
N LEU A 354 16.11 29.31 6.93
CA LEU A 354 15.60 30.68 6.95
C LEU A 354 15.79 31.33 8.31
N LYS A 355 15.60 30.57 9.41
CA LYS A 355 15.84 31.06 10.76
C LYS A 355 17.30 31.44 10.98
N VAL A 356 18.25 30.60 10.53
CA VAL A 356 19.68 30.93 10.57
C VAL A 356 19.98 32.21 9.79
N ARG A 357 19.44 32.36 8.57
CA ARG A 357 19.60 33.59 7.79
C ARG A 357 18.99 34.82 8.47
N GLN A 358 17.86 34.66 9.13
CA GLN A 358 17.22 35.74 9.90
C GLN A 358 18.11 36.17 11.07
N ASP A 359 18.73 35.22 11.77
CA ASP A 359 19.65 35.51 12.87
C ASP A 359 20.92 36.22 12.34
N GLU A 360 21.48 35.79 11.21
CA GLU A 360 22.61 36.44 10.53
C GLU A 360 22.30 37.90 10.15
N VAL A 361 21.15 38.14 9.51
CA VAL A 361 20.71 39.49 9.13
C VAL A 361 20.48 40.36 10.37
N SER A 362 19.95 39.79 11.45
CA SER A 362 19.75 40.51 12.71
C SER A 362 21.08 40.92 13.34
N GLU A 363 22.10 40.06 13.28
CA GLU A 363 23.44 40.37 13.76
C GLU A 363 24.13 41.45 12.93
N GLU A 364 24.00 41.40 11.60
CA GLU A 364 24.49 42.46 10.70
C GLU A 364 23.79 43.80 10.94
N PHE A 365 22.47 43.79 11.12
CA PHE A 365 21.70 44.98 11.45
C PHE A 365 22.15 45.59 12.79
N GLN A 366 22.45 44.76 13.78
CA GLN A 366 22.96 45.24 15.07
C GLN A 366 24.35 45.88 14.95
N LYS A 367 25.25 45.29 14.17
CA LYS A 367 26.56 45.91 13.88
C LYS A 367 26.42 47.24 13.14
N ALA A 368 25.50 47.32 12.18
CA ALA A 368 25.24 48.54 11.43
C ALA A 368 24.66 49.65 12.32
N THR A 369 23.76 49.32 13.25
CA THR A 369 23.21 50.28 14.22
C THR A 369 24.27 50.80 15.18
N GLU A 370 25.11 49.92 15.76
CA GLU A 370 26.24 50.33 16.61
C GLU A 370 27.23 51.23 15.85
N HIS A 371 27.51 50.92 14.58
CA HIS A 371 28.36 51.75 13.73
C HIS A 371 27.75 53.13 13.50
N ASN A 372 26.44 53.19 13.24
CA ASN A 372 25.72 54.44 13.03
C ASN A 372 25.70 55.30 14.31
N GLU A 373 25.47 54.71 15.48
CA GLU A 373 25.55 55.40 16.78
C GLU A 373 26.96 55.98 17.03
N ASN A 374 28.01 55.24 16.70
CA ASN A 374 29.39 55.71 16.83
C ASN A 374 29.68 56.89 15.88
N LEU A 375 29.22 56.80 14.62
CA LEU A 375 29.33 57.90 13.66
C LEU A 375 28.56 59.14 14.13
N GLN A 376 27.36 58.97 14.69
CA GLN A 376 26.60 60.08 15.29
C GLN A 376 27.34 60.70 16.47
N HIS A 377 28.00 59.89 17.30
CA HIS A 377 28.80 60.40 18.40
C HIS A 377 29.99 61.22 17.89
N GLN A 378 30.75 60.70 16.91
CA GLN A 378 31.85 61.42 16.25
C GLN A 378 31.39 62.72 15.59
N LEU A 379 30.23 62.71 14.92
CA LEU A 379 29.63 63.90 14.34
C LEU A 379 29.31 64.93 15.43
N THR A 380 28.77 64.50 16.55
CA THR A 380 28.47 65.38 17.70
C THR A 380 29.74 65.98 18.30
N GLU A 381 30.81 65.19 18.44
CA GLU A 381 32.10 65.67 18.95
C GLU A 381 32.76 66.67 18.00
N THR A 382 32.74 66.39 16.69
CA THR A 382 33.27 67.32 15.67
C THR A 382 32.48 68.61 15.60
N ILE A 383 31.15 68.57 15.71
CA ILE A 383 30.31 69.77 15.84
C ILE A 383 30.72 70.58 17.08
N ARG A 384 30.86 69.94 18.24
CA ARG A 384 31.30 70.60 19.49
C ARG A 384 32.68 71.24 19.35
N ALA A 385 33.62 70.56 18.68
CA ALA A 385 34.96 71.09 18.42
C ALA A 385 34.92 72.32 17.50
N LEU A 386 34.10 72.28 16.43
CA LEU A 386 33.88 73.41 15.53
C LEU A 386 33.25 74.61 16.25
N GLU A 387 32.28 74.38 17.13
CA GLU A 387 31.66 75.42 17.96
C GLU A 387 32.66 76.05 18.93
N SER A 388 33.56 75.25 19.53
CA SER A 388 34.64 75.74 20.37
C SER A 388 35.65 76.59 19.59
N MET A 389 35.98 76.20 18.35
CA MET A 389 36.81 77.02 17.45
C MET A 389 36.12 78.33 17.05
N ARG A 390 34.80 78.30 16.85
CA ARG A 390 33.97 79.49 16.58
C ARG A 390 33.95 80.45 17.79
N GLY A 391 34.05 79.93 19.02
CA GLY A 391 34.16 80.71 20.25
C GLY A 391 35.49 81.45 20.43
N ASN A 392 36.56 81.03 19.74
CA ASN A 392 37.88 81.68 19.80
C ASN A 392 38.11 82.74 18.70
N ALA A 393 37.13 82.97 17.83
CA ALA A 393 37.18 83.97 16.78
C ALA A 393 36.12 85.06 17.02
N THR A 394 36.30 85.89 18.06
CA THR A 394 35.51 87.10 18.25
C THR A 394 36.29 88.35 17.86
N SER A 395 36.08 88.82 16.61
CA SER A 395 35.97 90.24 16.30
C SER A 395 35.45 90.47 14.87
N ALA A 396 34.13 90.54 14.70
CA ALA A 396 33.48 91.43 13.73
C ALA A 396 31.95 91.46 13.98
N SER A 397 31.44 92.67 14.13
CA SER A 397 30.05 93.04 14.47
C SER A 397 29.14 93.15 13.21
N PRO A 398 27.82 93.33 13.38
CA PRO A 398 26.81 92.58 12.64
C PRO A 398 26.17 93.35 11.47
N LEU A 399 25.68 92.61 10.48
CA LEU A 399 24.59 93.03 9.61
C LEU A 399 23.49 91.95 9.59
N SER A 400 22.34 92.32 10.16
CA SER A 400 20.97 92.05 9.70
C SER A 400 20.90 91.56 8.25
N SER A 401 20.16 90.52 7.85
CA SER A 401 18.85 90.06 8.31
C SER A 401 18.54 88.67 7.73
N GLY A 402 18.01 87.78 8.57
CA GLY A 402 16.98 86.79 8.25
C GLY A 402 17.20 85.82 7.10
N SER A 403 17.54 84.58 7.44
CA SER A 403 16.59 83.49 7.18
C SER A 403 16.72 82.49 8.34
N VAL A 404 15.71 82.49 9.20
CA VAL A 404 15.38 81.40 10.12
C VAL A 404 15.55 80.08 9.35
N LEU A 405 16.31 79.13 9.90
CA LEU A 405 16.15 77.73 9.50
C LEU A 405 14.72 77.40 9.88
N ASP A 406 13.88 77.35 8.85
CA ASP A 406 12.45 77.12 8.92
C ASP A 406 12.24 75.71 9.49
N GLU A 407 12.15 75.60 10.82
CA GLU A 407 11.86 74.35 11.57
C GLU A 407 10.49 73.73 11.20
N ASN A 408 9.74 74.38 10.31
CA ASN A 408 8.45 73.94 9.79
C ASN A 408 8.49 73.42 8.35
N ARG A 409 9.66 73.19 7.72
CA ARG A 409 9.69 72.61 6.37
C ARG A 409 9.42 71.10 6.40
N ILE A 410 8.30 70.72 5.80
CA ILE A 410 7.92 69.33 5.52
C ILE A 410 9.07 68.64 4.75
N PRO A 411 9.62 67.52 5.26
CA PRO A 411 10.59 66.73 4.52
C PRO A 411 10.05 66.31 3.16
N SER A 412 10.83 66.50 2.09
CA SER A 412 10.37 66.29 0.71
C SER A 412 9.91 64.85 0.41
N TYR A 413 10.43 63.86 1.13
CA TYR A 413 10.04 62.46 1.00
C TYR A 413 8.72 62.10 1.71
N PHE A 414 8.16 63.02 2.52
CA PHE A 414 6.79 62.89 3.04
C PHE A 414 5.74 63.39 2.05
N ILE A 415 6.18 64.10 1.01
CA ILE A 415 5.30 64.75 0.05
C ILE A 415 5.00 63.80 -1.10
N CYS A 416 3.72 63.63 -1.40
CA CYS A 416 3.25 62.89 -2.56
C CYS A 416 3.79 63.57 -3.83
N PRO A 417 4.50 62.85 -4.72
CA PRO A 417 5.08 63.45 -5.92
C PRO A 417 4.07 64.14 -6.84
N ILE A 418 2.81 63.71 -6.81
CA ILE A 418 1.75 64.20 -7.69
C ILE A 418 1.00 65.38 -7.08
N PHE A 419 0.52 65.24 -5.84
CA PHE A 419 -0.29 66.29 -5.20
C PHE A 419 0.51 67.34 -4.45
N GLN A 420 1.80 67.10 -4.23
CA GLN A 420 2.68 68.00 -3.48
C GLN A 420 2.19 68.29 -2.04
N ASP A 421 1.41 67.36 -1.48
CA ASP A 421 0.91 67.35 -0.11
C ASP A 421 1.48 66.16 0.68
N VAL A 422 1.46 66.25 2.02
CA VAL A 422 1.91 65.16 2.92
C VAL A 422 1.04 63.93 2.74
N MET A 423 1.68 62.77 2.53
CA MET A 423 1.00 61.49 2.36
C MET A 423 0.40 60.97 3.68
N ASN A 424 -0.85 60.57 3.67
CA ASN A 424 -1.55 59.97 4.81
C ASN A 424 -1.51 58.43 4.76
N ASP A 425 -1.59 57.86 3.56
CA ASP A 425 -1.67 56.43 3.28
C ASP A 425 -0.62 56.04 2.22
N PRO A 426 0.69 56.19 2.48
CA PRO A 426 1.73 55.99 1.46
C PRO A 426 1.79 54.53 0.96
N HIS A 427 1.79 54.35 -0.35
CA HIS A 427 1.87 53.05 -1.05
C HIS A 427 2.94 53.06 -2.14
N ILE A 428 3.72 51.98 -2.22
CA ILE A 428 4.75 51.78 -3.24
C ILE A 428 4.10 51.06 -4.44
N ALA A 429 4.29 51.62 -5.64
CA ALA A 429 3.91 50.98 -6.89
C ALA A 429 5.11 50.24 -7.53
N ALA A 430 4.86 49.48 -8.60
CA ALA A 430 5.88 48.66 -9.27
C ALA A 430 7.09 49.44 -9.82
N ASP A 431 6.94 50.76 -10.04
CA ASP A 431 8.02 51.66 -10.45
C ASP A 431 8.96 52.05 -9.28
N GLY A 432 8.65 51.63 -8.06
CA GLY A 432 9.41 51.94 -6.85
C GLY A 432 9.11 53.32 -6.27
N PHE A 433 8.21 54.11 -6.87
CA PHE A 433 7.78 55.38 -6.30
C PHE A 433 6.70 55.16 -5.24
N THR A 434 6.69 56.03 -4.23
CA THR A 434 5.64 56.05 -3.21
C THR A 434 4.63 57.15 -3.52
N TYR A 435 3.35 56.79 -3.53
CA TYR A 435 2.23 57.68 -3.80
C TYR A 435 1.24 57.66 -2.64
N GLU A 436 0.32 58.63 -2.62
CA GLU A 436 -0.85 58.57 -1.77
C GLU A 436 -1.75 57.37 -2.19
N GLY A 437 -2.20 56.59 -1.23
CA GLY A 437 -2.86 55.30 -1.47
C GLY A 437 -4.15 55.44 -2.27
N ASP A 438 -5.00 56.38 -1.88
CA ASP A 438 -6.25 56.67 -2.58
C ASP A 438 -6.02 57.14 -4.03
N PHE A 439 -4.94 57.91 -4.24
CA PHE A 439 -4.58 58.40 -5.57
C PHE A 439 -4.20 57.26 -6.51
N ILE A 440 -3.22 56.44 -6.12
CA ILE A 440 -2.69 55.41 -7.01
C ILE A 440 -3.71 54.30 -7.25
N ARG A 441 -4.57 53.99 -6.26
CA ARG A 441 -5.73 53.10 -6.45
C ARG A 441 -6.73 53.69 -7.45
N SER A 442 -7.01 54.99 -7.37
CA SER A 442 -7.89 55.66 -8.32
C SER A 442 -7.29 55.67 -9.74
N TRP A 443 -5.98 55.90 -9.86
CA TRP A 443 -5.25 55.86 -11.12
C TRP A 443 -5.38 54.51 -11.85
N PHE A 444 -5.22 53.40 -11.12
CA PHE A 444 -5.45 52.06 -11.69
C PHE A 444 -6.93 51.80 -11.99
N SER A 445 -7.85 52.32 -11.16
CA SER A 445 -9.30 52.19 -11.42
C SER A 445 -9.77 52.92 -12.68
N THR A 446 -9.03 53.93 -13.15
CA THR A 446 -9.29 54.61 -14.44
C THR A 446 -8.80 53.83 -15.66
N GLY A 447 -8.19 52.65 -15.46
CA GLY A 447 -7.68 51.78 -16.52
C GLY A 447 -6.27 52.16 -17.00
N SER A 448 -5.55 52.97 -16.24
CA SER A 448 -4.16 53.34 -16.54
C SER A 448 -3.21 52.27 -16.01
N ASP A 449 -2.34 51.74 -16.87
CA ASP A 449 -1.30 50.74 -16.57
C ASP A 449 0.11 51.37 -16.55
N THR A 450 0.19 52.71 -16.47
CA THR A 450 1.44 53.46 -16.49
C THR A 450 1.75 54.15 -15.15
N SER A 451 3.03 54.39 -14.92
CA SER A 451 3.56 55.16 -13.78
C SER A 451 3.03 56.61 -13.84
N PRO A 452 2.36 57.11 -12.78
CA PRO A 452 1.94 58.51 -12.74
C PRO A 452 3.09 59.51 -12.82
N MET A 453 4.31 59.11 -12.43
CA MET A 453 5.47 59.98 -12.37
C MET A 453 6.31 59.98 -13.65
N THR A 454 6.41 58.84 -14.33
CA THR A 454 7.27 58.68 -15.53
C THR A 454 6.50 58.41 -16.81
N ASN A 455 5.20 58.10 -16.71
CA ASN A 455 4.31 57.70 -17.79
C ASN A 455 4.79 56.45 -18.58
N LEU A 456 5.65 55.64 -17.97
CA LEU A 456 6.10 54.35 -18.50
C LEU A 456 5.18 53.21 -18.02
N PRO A 457 5.01 52.12 -18.78
CA PRO A 457 4.22 50.96 -18.35
C PRO A 457 4.76 50.35 -17.06
N LEU A 458 3.86 50.00 -16.14
CA LEU A 458 4.19 49.30 -14.89
C LEU A 458 4.19 47.79 -15.11
N GLU A 459 5.06 47.07 -14.39
CA GLU A 459 5.16 45.61 -14.48
C GLU A 459 3.91 44.91 -13.89
N HIS A 460 3.32 45.49 -12.85
CA HIS A 460 2.07 45.04 -12.22
C HIS A 460 1.35 46.20 -11.50
N ASP A 461 0.09 45.99 -11.14
CA ASP A 461 -0.78 46.94 -10.41
C ASP A 461 -0.81 46.69 -8.89
N GLU A 462 -0.04 45.71 -8.40
CA GLU A 462 0.06 45.42 -6.96
C GLU A 462 0.71 46.58 -6.20
N LEU A 463 0.03 47.03 -5.14
CA LEU A 463 0.45 48.15 -4.29
C LEU A 463 0.90 47.64 -2.93
N ILE A 464 2.12 48.01 -2.53
CA ILE A 464 2.69 47.62 -1.24
C ILE A 464 2.52 48.79 -0.25
N PRO A 465 1.81 48.62 0.87
CA PRO A 465 1.70 49.66 1.89
C PRO A 465 3.08 50.04 2.47
N ASN A 466 3.45 51.32 2.42
CA ASN A 466 4.71 51.81 2.99
C ASN A 466 4.52 52.17 4.47
N ILE A 467 4.42 51.14 5.31
CA ILE A 467 4.13 51.28 6.75
C ILE A 467 5.24 52.11 7.44
N ALA A 468 6.50 51.90 7.06
CA ALA A 468 7.63 52.63 7.61
C ALA A 468 7.52 54.15 7.35
N LEU A 469 7.22 54.56 6.11
CA LEU A 469 7.04 55.97 5.78
C LEU A 469 5.82 56.56 6.49
N ARG A 470 4.72 55.79 6.59
CA ARG A 470 3.53 56.23 7.33
C ARG A 470 3.85 56.51 8.80
N SER A 471 4.55 55.60 9.47
CA SER A 471 4.97 55.77 10.87
C SER A 471 5.88 56.99 11.04
N ALA A 472 6.83 57.21 10.12
CA ALA A 472 7.71 58.38 10.14
C ALA A 472 6.95 59.70 9.96
N ILE A 473 5.95 59.74 9.06
CA ILE A 473 5.09 60.91 8.87
C ILE A 473 4.26 61.19 10.13
N GLN A 474 3.69 60.16 10.76
CA GLN A 474 2.92 60.29 11.99
C GLN A 474 3.76 60.80 13.15
N GLU A 475 4.98 60.28 13.31
CA GLU A 475 5.92 60.73 14.33
C GLU A 475 6.32 62.20 14.10
N TRP A 476 6.59 62.58 12.84
CA TRP A 476 6.87 63.98 12.49
C TRP A 476 5.69 64.92 12.77
N LEU A 477 4.47 64.53 12.44
CA LEU A 477 3.26 65.30 12.76
C LEU A 477 3.05 65.44 14.28
N GLN A 478 3.37 64.41 15.06
CA GLN A 478 3.30 64.47 16.52
C GLN A 478 4.36 65.43 17.09
N GLN A 479 5.59 65.40 16.57
CA GLN A 479 6.65 66.32 16.98
C GLN A 479 6.31 67.78 16.67
N GLN A 480 5.64 68.05 15.53
CA GLN A 480 5.16 69.38 15.15
C GLN A 480 3.99 69.86 16.05
N ASN A 481 3.11 68.96 16.50
CA ASN A 481 2.00 69.29 17.41
C ASN A 481 2.43 69.54 18.87
N VAL A 482 3.62 69.10 19.27
CA VAL A 482 4.18 69.34 20.62
C VAL A 482 4.92 70.69 20.70
N ALA A 483 5.20 71.32 19.55
CA ALA A 483 5.92 72.59 19.44
C ALA A 483 5.01 73.84 19.31
N VAL A 484 3.69 73.72 19.51
CA VAL A 484 2.71 74.83 19.50
C VAL A 484 2.33 75.30 20.89
#